data_AF-A0A4D4JIF8-F1
#
_entry.id   AF-A0A4D4JIF8-F1
#
_cell.length_a   1.000
_cell.length_b   1.000
_cell.length_c   1.000
_cell.angle_alpha   90.00
_cell.angle_beta   90.00
_cell.angle_gamma   90.00
#
_symmetry.space_group_name_H-M   'P 1'
#
loop_
_entity.id
_entity.type
_entity.pdbx_description
1 polymer ?
#
loop_
_entity_poly.entity_id
_entity_poly.type
_entity_poly.pdbx_seq_one_letter_code
_entity_poly.pdbx_strand_id
1 'polypeptide(L)'
;MDVTFLRDIKHGGPADQPTAVAAELAAFVDAAQSALLVAIYDFRLSDTLAAPVVAALTGAARRGVRVRIAYDAGKPSTQRVAAFAALGADPAPVGTQQWLQQQFAHTGVELKAIAAPSGKLMHNKYAVRDPGSATAAVWTGSANFTDAAWSRQENNILRIISPALAAVYERDFTQLWSTGDIIGTGAGDRGETDVNSARVDWAFAPAEGRSIDADLAGLVRAASGRVVIASMVITSHGVLAALADAVARGVPLGGIYDGGEMSPILAE
;
A
#
# COMPACT_ATOMS: atom_id res chain seq x y z
N MET A 1 11.38 9.97 9.64
CA MET A 1 10.34 9.55 8.69
C MET A 1 10.50 10.45 7.49
N ASP A 2 10.72 9.85 6.34
CA ASP A 2 10.86 10.57 5.08
C ASP A 2 9.62 10.30 4.23
N VAL A 3 9.08 11.36 3.62
CA VAL A 3 7.89 11.29 2.78
C VAL A 3 8.24 11.83 1.39
N THR A 4 8.01 11.00 0.37
CA THR A 4 8.11 11.38 -1.03
C THR A 4 6.71 11.46 -1.61
N PHE A 5 6.34 12.62 -2.17
CA PHE A 5 5.10 12.77 -2.93
C PHE A 5 5.39 12.63 -4.42
N LEU A 6 4.71 11.69 -5.06
CA LEU A 6 4.81 11.42 -6.49
C LEU A 6 3.74 12.21 -7.22
N ARG A 7 4.12 12.84 -8.34
CA ARG A 7 3.23 13.63 -9.18
C ARG A 7 3.51 13.34 -10.65
N ASP A 8 2.50 13.47 -11.51
CA ASP A 8 2.75 13.50 -12.95
C ASP A 8 3.57 14.74 -13.33
N ILE A 9 4.37 14.61 -14.39
CA ILE A 9 5.20 15.68 -14.96
C ILE A 9 4.34 16.90 -15.33
N LYS A 10 3.13 16.67 -15.88
CA LYS A 10 2.20 17.76 -16.22
C LYS A 10 1.72 18.54 -15.00
N HIS A 11 1.81 17.95 -13.81
CA HIS A 11 1.37 18.52 -12.54
C HIS A 11 2.54 18.82 -11.59
N GLY A 12 3.75 19.00 -12.15
CA GLY A 12 4.93 19.44 -11.42
C GLY A 12 5.81 18.33 -10.84
N GLY A 13 5.60 17.08 -11.26
CA GLY A 13 6.52 15.97 -10.98
C GLY A 13 7.82 16.11 -11.78
N PRO A 14 8.98 15.72 -11.22
CA PRO A 14 10.24 15.74 -11.95
C PRO A 14 10.32 14.60 -12.98
N ALA A 15 10.96 14.84 -14.12
CA ALA A 15 10.99 13.86 -15.22
C ALA A 15 11.76 12.58 -14.87
N ASP A 16 12.72 12.66 -13.96
CA ASP A 16 13.51 11.54 -13.44
C ASP A 16 12.87 10.86 -12.23
N GLN A 17 11.66 11.27 -11.79
CA GLN A 17 10.94 10.70 -10.64
C GLN A 17 10.92 9.15 -10.66
N PRO A 18 10.60 8.47 -11.78
CA PRO A 18 10.51 7.01 -11.76
C PRO A 18 11.87 6.35 -11.51
N THR A 19 12.94 6.90 -12.08
CA THR A 19 14.30 6.40 -11.88
C THR A 19 14.80 6.70 -10.48
N ALA A 20 14.46 7.86 -9.92
CA ALA A 20 14.77 8.22 -8.53
C ALA A 20 14.08 7.25 -7.55
N VAL A 21 12.78 6.97 -7.74
CA VAL A 21 12.04 6.00 -6.91
C VAL A 21 12.65 4.60 -7.02
N ALA A 22 13.03 4.16 -8.22
CA ALA A 22 13.70 2.87 -8.42
C ALA A 22 15.01 2.78 -7.63
N ALA A 23 15.83 3.85 -7.65
CA ALA A 23 17.08 3.93 -6.92
C ALA A 23 16.85 3.97 -5.40
N GLU A 24 15.84 4.70 -4.93
CA GLU A 24 15.48 4.75 -3.51
C GLU A 24 15.01 3.38 -2.98
N LEU A 25 14.18 2.67 -3.75
CA LEU A 25 13.73 1.32 -3.40
C LEU A 25 14.91 0.34 -3.39
N ALA A 26 15.78 0.40 -4.40
CA ALA A 26 16.99 -0.41 -4.45
C ALA A 26 17.90 -0.16 -3.22
N ALA A 27 18.12 1.10 -2.85
CA ALA A 27 18.90 1.46 -1.67
C ALA A 27 18.26 0.98 -0.35
N PHE A 28 16.92 1.04 -0.24
CA PHE A 28 16.20 0.49 0.90
C PHE A 28 16.43 -1.02 1.03
N VAL A 29 16.35 -1.75 -0.09
CA VAL A 29 16.59 -3.20 -0.17
C VAL A 29 18.05 -3.56 0.12
N ASP A 30 19.00 -2.81 -0.44
CA ASP A 30 20.43 -3.10 -0.27
C ASP A 30 20.91 -2.93 1.17
N ALA A 31 20.26 -2.07 1.94
CA ALA A 31 20.53 -1.92 3.36
C ALA A 31 20.06 -3.12 4.22
N ALA A 32 19.31 -4.08 3.66
CA ALA A 32 18.83 -5.25 4.41
C ALA A 32 19.99 -6.18 4.79
N GLN A 33 20.01 -6.61 6.05
CA GLN A 33 21.05 -7.46 6.63
C GLN A 33 20.59 -8.89 6.97
N SER A 34 19.30 -9.08 7.25
CA SER A 34 18.75 -10.31 7.80
C SER A 34 17.46 -10.75 7.11
N ALA A 35 16.53 -9.82 6.88
CA ALA A 35 15.26 -10.10 6.24
C ALA A 35 14.70 -8.90 5.49
N LEU A 36 14.01 -9.20 4.40
CA LEU A 36 13.22 -8.25 3.63
C LEU A 36 11.89 -8.90 3.26
N LEU A 37 10.80 -8.33 3.76
CA LEU A 37 9.43 -8.84 3.59
C LEU A 37 8.64 -7.82 2.77
N VAL A 38 8.15 -8.21 1.59
CA VAL A 38 7.44 -7.30 0.67
C VAL A 38 6.02 -7.79 0.48
N ALA A 39 5.02 -7.00 0.86
CA ALA A 39 3.62 -7.23 0.48
C ALA A 39 3.23 -6.18 -0.56
N ILE A 40 2.98 -6.64 -1.80
CA ILE A 40 2.74 -5.72 -2.91
C ILE A 40 1.58 -6.19 -3.79
N TYR A 41 0.62 -5.30 -3.99
CA TYR A 41 -0.54 -5.54 -4.84
C TYR A 41 -0.13 -5.73 -6.30
N ASP A 42 0.70 -4.82 -6.82
CA ASP A 42 1.12 -4.81 -8.21
C ASP A 42 2.61 -4.50 -8.34
N PHE A 43 3.32 -5.39 -9.03
CA PHE A 43 4.76 -5.30 -9.26
C PHE A 43 5.10 -5.71 -10.69
N ARG A 44 5.22 -4.70 -11.55
CA ARG A 44 5.49 -4.83 -12.99
C ARG A 44 6.21 -3.60 -13.49
N LEU A 45 7.52 -3.56 -13.30
CA LEU A 45 8.37 -2.48 -13.80
C LEU A 45 8.86 -2.80 -15.20
N SER A 46 8.98 -1.78 -16.04
CA SER A 46 9.76 -1.85 -17.28
C SER A 46 11.23 -2.18 -16.99
N ASP A 47 11.94 -2.79 -17.94
CA ASP A 47 13.32 -3.26 -17.77
C ASP A 47 14.25 -2.19 -17.16
N THR A 48 14.12 -0.94 -17.60
CA THR A 48 14.93 0.19 -17.11
C THR A 48 14.72 0.45 -15.62
N LEU A 49 13.47 0.46 -15.16
CA LEU A 49 13.14 0.69 -13.74
C LEU A 49 13.32 -0.58 -12.89
N ALA A 50 13.11 -1.75 -13.51
CA ALA A 50 13.27 -3.05 -12.89
C ALA A 50 14.73 -3.36 -12.57
N ALA A 51 15.67 -3.02 -13.46
CA ALA A 51 17.07 -3.39 -13.34
C ALA A 51 17.69 -3.12 -11.96
N PRO A 52 17.65 -1.90 -11.39
CA PRO A 52 18.21 -1.65 -10.06
C PRO A 52 17.46 -2.40 -8.95
N VAL A 53 16.14 -2.50 -9.03
CA VAL A 53 15.31 -3.13 -7.99
C VAL A 53 15.51 -4.66 -7.98
N VAL A 54 15.50 -5.29 -9.14
CA VAL A 54 15.76 -6.73 -9.30
C VAL A 54 17.19 -7.06 -8.89
N ALA A 55 18.17 -6.23 -9.25
CA ALA A 55 19.55 -6.40 -8.81
C ALA A 55 19.68 -6.34 -7.28
N ALA A 56 19.01 -5.38 -6.63
CA ALA A 56 19.03 -5.26 -5.18
C ALA A 56 18.36 -6.45 -4.49
N LEU A 57 17.17 -6.87 -4.94
CA LEU A 57 16.42 -8.00 -4.36
C LEU A 57 17.20 -9.33 -4.49
N THR A 58 17.70 -9.62 -5.68
CA THR A 58 18.51 -10.82 -5.93
C THR A 58 19.86 -10.75 -5.24
N GLY A 59 20.47 -9.56 -5.18
CA GLY A 59 21.70 -9.29 -4.43
C GLY A 59 21.53 -9.57 -2.95
N ALA A 60 20.47 -9.07 -2.32
CA ALA A 60 20.15 -9.36 -0.93
C ALA A 60 20.00 -10.86 -0.66
N ALA A 61 19.26 -11.57 -1.50
CA ALA A 61 19.13 -13.02 -1.39
C ALA A 61 20.49 -13.75 -1.51
N ARG A 62 21.36 -13.32 -2.42
CA ARG A 62 22.74 -13.87 -2.55
C ARG A 62 23.62 -13.57 -1.32
N ARG A 63 23.39 -12.45 -0.62
CA ARG A 63 24.05 -12.12 0.65
C ARG A 63 23.53 -12.95 1.83
N GLY A 64 22.51 -13.80 1.62
CA GLY A 64 21.88 -14.60 2.67
C GLY A 64 20.75 -13.91 3.42
N VAL A 65 20.31 -12.74 2.96
CA VAL A 65 19.10 -12.07 3.48
C VAL A 65 17.88 -12.90 3.09
N ARG A 66 16.96 -13.14 4.03
CA ARG A 66 15.68 -13.78 3.73
C ARG A 66 14.78 -12.79 3.00
N VAL A 67 14.65 -12.95 1.68
CA VAL A 67 13.80 -12.08 0.84
C VAL A 67 12.51 -12.80 0.49
N ARG A 68 11.37 -12.24 0.91
CA ARG A 68 10.03 -12.79 0.67
C ARG A 68 9.12 -11.76 0.03
N ILE A 69 8.42 -12.14 -1.03
CA ILE A 69 7.45 -11.30 -1.72
C ILE A 69 6.07 -11.99 -1.70
N ALA A 70 5.16 -11.43 -0.91
CA ALA A 70 3.74 -11.73 -0.95
C ALA A 70 3.07 -10.79 -1.95
N TYR A 71 2.36 -11.33 -2.94
CA TYR A 71 1.73 -10.54 -3.99
C TYR A 71 0.30 -10.98 -4.25
N ASP A 72 -0.55 -10.07 -4.75
CA ASP A 72 -1.93 -10.40 -5.09
C ASP A 72 -1.96 -11.42 -6.23
N ALA A 73 -2.66 -12.53 -6.04
CA ALA A 73 -2.76 -13.60 -7.03
C ALA A 73 -3.46 -13.15 -8.34
N GLY A 74 -4.10 -11.98 -8.34
CA GLY A 74 -4.90 -11.47 -9.44
C GLY A 74 -6.25 -12.16 -9.55
N LYS A 75 -7.11 -11.60 -10.43
CA LYS A 75 -8.38 -12.22 -10.82
C LYS A 75 -8.26 -12.89 -12.19
N PRO A 76 -9.03 -13.95 -12.47
CA PRO A 76 -9.35 -14.36 -13.83
C PRO A 76 -9.99 -13.18 -14.61
N SER A 77 -9.58 -13.00 -15.85
CA SER A 77 -9.70 -11.80 -16.68
C SER A 77 -11.11 -11.42 -17.19
N THR A 78 -12.18 -11.50 -16.37
CA THR A 78 -13.57 -11.41 -16.90
C THR A 78 -14.53 -10.43 -16.21
N GLN A 79 -14.11 -9.56 -15.29
CA GLN A 79 -15.05 -8.63 -14.63
C GLN A 79 -15.14 -7.26 -15.34
N ARG A 80 -16.35 -6.69 -15.41
CA ARG A 80 -16.67 -5.40 -16.04
C ARG A 80 -16.58 -4.25 -15.03
N VAL A 81 -16.44 -3.04 -15.56
CA VAL A 81 -16.39 -1.73 -14.86
C VAL A 81 -17.36 -1.59 -13.69
N ALA A 82 -18.61 -2.03 -13.83
CA ALA A 82 -19.64 -1.93 -12.78
C ALA A 82 -19.38 -2.79 -11.53
N ALA A 83 -18.61 -3.88 -11.63
CA ALA A 83 -18.22 -4.67 -10.46
C ALA A 83 -17.08 -4.01 -9.66
N PHE A 84 -16.40 -3.01 -10.23
CA PHE A 84 -15.22 -2.37 -9.65
C PHE A 84 -15.57 -1.23 -8.69
N ALA A 85 -16.62 -0.45 -8.99
CA ALA A 85 -17.17 0.52 -8.05
C ALA A 85 -17.63 -0.14 -6.73
N ALA A 86 -18.17 -1.37 -6.79
CA ALA A 86 -18.56 -2.15 -5.61
C ALA A 86 -17.37 -2.69 -4.78
N LEU A 87 -16.15 -2.65 -5.32
CA LEU A 87 -14.93 -3.15 -4.66
C LEU A 87 -14.09 -2.02 -4.05
N GLY A 88 -14.33 -0.76 -4.44
CA GLY A 88 -13.64 0.41 -3.90
C GLY A 88 -12.14 0.44 -4.19
N ALA A 89 -11.69 -0.26 -5.24
CA ALA A 89 -10.28 -0.32 -5.65
C ALA A 89 -10.17 -0.55 -7.17
N ASP A 90 -9.20 0.11 -7.80
CA ASP A 90 -8.81 -0.13 -9.20
C ASP A 90 -8.01 -1.44 -9.28
N PRO A 91 -8.51 -2.49 -9.98
CA PRO A 91 -7.77 -3.72 -10.08
C PRO A 91 -6.53 -3.53 -10.98
N ALA A 92 -5.36 -3.88 -10.45
CA ALA A 92 -4.14 -4.02 -11.22
C ALA A 92 -4.40 -4.90 -12.45
N PRO A 93 -3.90 -4.49 -13.64
CA PRO A 93 -4.01 -5.36 -14.80
C PRO A 93 -3.36 -6.73 -14.52
N VAL A 94 -3.74 -7.77 -15.26
CA VAL A 94 -3.13 -9.10 -15.12
C VAL A 94 -1.62 -9.05 -15.38
N GLY A 95 -0.84 -9.87 -14.67
CA GLY A 95 0.58 -10.10 -15.01
C GLY A 95 1.58 -10.02 -13.86
N THR A 96 1.22 -9.55 -12.66
CA THR A 96 2.15 -9.48 -11.51
C THR A 96 2.80 -10.83 -11.23
N GLN A 97 2.01 -11.90 -11.16
CA GLN A 97 2.54 -13.25 -10.97
C GLN A 97 3.54 -13.64 -12.06
N GLN A 98 3.17 -13.46 -13.33
CA GLN A 98 4.03 -13.83 -14.46
C GLN A 98 5.34 -13.04 -14.42
N TRP A 99 5.27 -11.73 -14.18
CA TRP A 99 6.42 -10.86 -14.11
C TRP A 99 7.35 -11.27 -12.95
N LEU A 100 6.82 -11.48 -11.75
CA LEU A 100 7.61 -11.92 -10.59
C LEU A 100 8.27 -13.27 -10.83
N GLN A 101 7.56 -14.24 -11.40
CA GLN A 101 8.14 -15.55 -11.74
C GLN A 101 9.26 -15.40 -12.78
N GLN A 102 9.07 -14.57 -13.82
CA GLN A 102 10.12 -14.31 -14.81
C GLN A 102 11.37 -13.70 -14.19
N GLN A 103 11.23 -12.77 -13.24
CA GLN A 103 12.38 -12.11 -12.61
C GLN A 103 13.06 -12.97 -11.53
N PHE A 104 12.29 -13.78 -10.78
CA PHE A 104 12.77 -14.34 -9.51
C PHE A 104 12.69 -15.87 -9.37
N ALA A 105 12.05 -16.61 -10.28
CA ALA A 105 11.86 -18.07 -10.14
C ALA A 105 13.15 -18.90 -10.01
N HIS A 106 14.27 -18.36 -10.50
CA HIS A 106 15.60 -19.01 -10.45
C HIS A 106 16.58 -18.25 -9.55
N THR A 107 16.05 -17.59 -8.53
CA THR A 107 16.82 -16.80 -7.56
C THR A 107 16.56 -17.29 -6.14
N GLY A 108 17.23 -16.68 -5.14
CA GLY A 108 16.95 -16.95 -3.72
C GLY A 108 15.75 -16.17 -3.15
N VAL A 109 15.03 -15.41 -3.98
CA VAL A 109 13.83 -14.66 -3.55
C VAL A 109 12.63 -15.61 -3.48
N GLU A 110 12.01 -15.71 -2.31
CA GLU A 110 10.82 -16.52 -2.10
C GLU A 110 9.55 -15.75 -2.53
N LEU A 111 8.71 -16.38 -3.33
CA LEU A 111 7.48 -15.80 -3.86
C LEU A 111 6.24 -16.50 -3.28
N LYS A 112 5.21 -15.74 -2.90
CA LYS A 112 3.90 -16.29 -2.51
C LYS A 112 2.76 -15.45 -3.08
N ALA A 113 1.91 -16.10 -3.87
CA ALA A 113 0.62 -15.55 -4.26
C ALA A 113 -0.34 -15.57 -3.06
N ILE A 114 -1.00 -14.44 -2.82
CA ILE A 114 -2.05 -14.29 -1.81
C ILE A 114 -3.38 -14.27 -2.55
N ALA A 115 -4.19 -15.30 -2.30
CA ALA A 115 -5.51 -15.40 -2.86
C ALA A 115 -6.51 -14.54 -2.06
N ALA A 116 -7.62 -14.20 -2.71
CA ALA A 116 -8.78 -13.63 -2.05
C ALA A 116 -10.04 -14.28 -2.66
N PRO A 117 -10.39 -15.51 -2.25
CA PRO A 117 -11.49 -16.30 -2.84
C PRO A 117 -12.84 -15.57 -2.81
N SER A 118 -12.99 -14.60 -1.91
CA SER A 118 -14.14 -13.69 -1.78
C SER A 118 -14.28 -12.66 -2.92
N GLY A 119 -13.35 -12.61 -3.87
CA GLY A 119 -13.32 -11.61 -4.94
C GLY A 119 -12.77 -10.23 -4.52
N LYS A 120 -12.25 -10.15 -3.29
CA LYS A 120 -11.49 -9.00 -2.74
C LYS A 120 -10.02 -9.07 -3.20
N LEU A 121 -9.17 -8.16 -2.73
CA LEU A 121 -7.78 -8.00 -3.21
C LEU A 121 -6.82 -7.90 -2.03
N MET A 122 -5.61 -8.46 -2.15
CA MET A 122 -4.49 -8.17 -1.25
C MET A 122 -3.86 -6.83 -1.66
N HIS A 123 -4.45 -5.72 -1.20
CA HIS A 123 -4.15 -4.39 -1.73
C HIS A 123 -2.99 -3.67 -1.02
N ASN A 124 -2.11 -4.41 -0.32
CA ASN A 124 -0.99 -3.82 0.40
C ASN A 124 0.10 -3.29 -0.55
N LYS A 125 0.80 -2.23 -0.13
CA LYS A 125 2.03 -1.73 -0.76
C LYS A 125 3.04 -1.39 0.33
N TYR A 126 3.80 -2.38 0.79
CA TYR A 126 4.85 -2.15 1.76
C TYR A 126 6.02 -3.13 1.63
N ALA A 127 7.16 -2.72 2.19
CA ALA A 127 8.29 -3.58 2.48
C ALA A 127 8.79 -3.35 3.91
N VAL A 128 9.15 -4.42 4.62
CA VAL A 128 9.73 -4.40 5.95
C VAL A 128 11.16 -4.91 5.85
N ARG A 129 12.10 -4.08 6.29
CA ARG A 129 13.52 -4.40 6.35
C ARG A 129 13.93 -4.70 7.78
N ASP A 130 14.63 -5.82 7.97
CA ASP A 130 15.26 -6.25 9.22
C ASP A 130 14.36 -6.15 10.46
N PRO A 131 13.13 -6.72 10.41
CA PRO A 131 12.25 -6.71 11.58
C PRO A 131 12.94 -7.34 12.79
N GLY A 132 12.68 -6.78 13.98
CA GLY A 132 13.34 -7.16 15.24
C GLY A 132 14.73 -6.56 15.46
N SER A 133 15.31 -5.83 14.49
CA SER A 133 16.57 -5.11 14.65
C SER A 133 16.38 -3.65 15.06
N ALA A 134 17.45 -3.00 15.54
CA ALA A 134 17.44 -1.57 15.85
C ALA A 134 17.35 -0.68 14.59
N THR A 135 17.72 -1.21 13.42
CA THR A 135 17.71 -0.51 12.12
C THR A 135 16.49 -0.87 11.28
N ALA A 136 15.53 -1.57 11.88
CA ALA A 136 14.31 -2.02 11.24
C ALA A 136 13.54 -0.84 10.64
N ALA A 137 13.08 -1.03 9.41
CA ALA A 137 12.44 0.04 8.67
C ALA A 137 11.27 -0.45 7.83
N VAL A 138 10.31 0.44 7.61
CA VAL A 138 9.13 0.23 6.77
C VAL A 138 9.20 1.17 5.58
N TRP A 139 9.05 0.60 4.39
CA TRP A 139 8.67 1.30 3.17
C TRP A 139 7.18 1.09 2.96
N THR A 140 6.37 2.13 2.87
CA THR A 140 4.92 2.00 2.64
C THR A 140 4.38 3.23 1.91
N GLY A 141 3.07 3.30 1.70
CA GLY A 141 2.40 4.40 1.02
C GLY A 141 1.34 3.89 0.06
N SER A 142 0.92 4.74 -0.87
CA SER A 142 -0.11 4.39 -1.85
C SER A 142 0.45 3.80 -3.15
N ALA A 143 1.76 3.94 -3.39
CA ALA A 143 2.40 3.57 -4.66
C ALA A 143 2.56 2.06 -4.84
N ASN A 144 2.01 1.51 -5.92
CA ASN A 144 2.40 0.19 -6.44
C ASN A 144 3.83 0.23 -7.02
N PHE A 145 4.40 -0.94 -7.36
CA PHE A 145 5.70 -1.04 -8.02
C PHE A 145 5.52 -1.16 -9.54
N THR A 146 5.01 -0.09 -10.15
CA THR A 146 4.74 0.01 -11.59
C THR A 146 5.20 1.35 -12.15
N ASP A 147 5.53 1.39 -13.44
CA ASP A 147 5.93 2.62 -14.10
C ASP A 147 4.87 3.73 -13.95
N ALA A 148 3.59 3.38 -14.09
CA ALA A 148 2.48 4.33 -13.96
C ALA A 148 2.36 4.90 -12.54
N ALA A 149 2.50 4.06 -11.51
CA ALA A 149 2.47 4.51 -10.12
C ALA A 149 3.60 5.48 -9.80
N TRP A 150 4.76 5.33 -10.46
CA TRP A 150 5.94 6.16 -10.24
C TRP A 150 6.03 7.38 -11.15
N SER A 151 5.25 7.44 -12.23
CA SER A 151 5.35 8.51 -13.24
C SER A 151 4.09 9.34 -13.45
N ARG A 152 2.89 8.76 -13.24
CA ARG A 152 1.62 9.36 -13.70
C ARG A 152 0.54 9.44 -12.63
N GLN A 153 0.70 8.75 -11.51
CA GLN A 153 -0.30 8.68 -10.45
C GLN A 153 0.18 9.48 -9.25
N GLU A 154 -0.71 10.30 -8.68
CA GLU A 154 -0.47 11.00 -7.42
C GLU A 154 -0.41 10.00 -6.28
N ASN A 155 0.81 9.68 -5.85
CA ASN A 155 1.07 8.71 -4.80
C ASN A 155 1.96 9.32 -3.72
N ASN A 156 2.03 8.63 -2.58
CA ASN A 156 3.05 8.88 -1.58
C ASN A 156 3.86 7.62 -1.29
N ILE A 157 5.10 7.83 -0.87
CA ILE A 157 6.00 6.82 -0.35
C ILE A 157 6.51 7.33 1.00
N LEU A 158 6.39 6.49 2.02
CA LEU A 158 6.87 6.73 3.37
C LEU A 158 8.01 5.76 3.66
N ARG A 159 9.13 6.28 4.14
CA ARG A 159 10.27 5.51 4.65
C ARG A 159 10.45 5.81 6.12
N ILE A 160 10.27 4.80 6.95
CA ILE A 160 10.17 4.97 8.40
C ILE A 160 11.12 3.99 9.07
N ILE A 161 12.18 4.50 9.71
CA ILE A 161 13.01 3.72 10.63
C ILE A 161 12.27 3.67 11.96
N SER A 162 11.71 2.52 12.31
CA SER A 162 11.00 2.29 13.57
C SER A 162 10.89 0.79 13.81
N PRO A 163 11.61 0.23 14.81
CA PRO A 163 11.47 -1.16 15.20
C PRO A 163 10.06 -1.53 15.63
N ALA A 164 9.36 -0.62 16.33
CA ALA A 164 7.99 -0.83 16.77
C ALA A 164 7.03 -0.95 15.57
N LEU A 165 7.13 -0.04 14.59
CA LEU A 165 6.28 -0.09 13.40
C LEU A 165 6.65 -1.27 12.50
N ALA A 166 7.94 -1.59 12.36
CA ALA A 166 8.38 -2.75 11.59
C ALA A 166 7.83 -4.08 12.15
N ALA A 167 7.75 -4.23 13.48
CA ALA A 167 7.16 -5.39 14.12
C ALA A 167 5.65 -5.53 13.82
N VAL A 168 4.93 -4.41 13.73
CA VAL A 168 3.52 -4.37 13.35
C VAL A 168 3.33 -4.86 11.91
N TYR A 169 4.08 -4.30 10.96
CA TYR A 169 3.99 -4.71 9.55
C TYR A 169 4.50 -6.14 9.32
N GLU A 170 5.49 -6.62 10.09
CA GLU A 170 5.91 -8.03 10.06
C GLU A 170 4.79 -8.97 10.50
N ARG A 171 4.01 -8.58 11.52
CA ARG A 171 2.87 -9.37 12.00
C ARG A 171 1.79 -9.52 10.93
N ASP A 172 1.43 -8.43 10.25
CA ASP A 172 0.51 -8.47 9.10
C ASP A 172 1.08 -9.36 7.98
N PHE A 173 2.35 -9.14 7.61
CA PHE A 173 3.02 -9.94 6.58
C PHE A 173 3.01 -11.44 6.92
N THR A 174 3.24 -11.79 8.18
CA THR A 174 3.28 -13.18 8.63
C THR A 174 1.91 -13.83 8.53
N GLN A 175 0.83 -13.11 8.82
CA GLN A 175 -0.53 -13.61 8.59
C GLN A 175 -0.73 -13.94 7.12
N LEU A 176 -0.52 -12.97 6.22
CA LEU A 176 -0.62 -13.16 4.77
C LEU A 176 0.25 -14.32 4.29
N TRP A 177 1.51 -14.35 4.72
CA TRP A 177 2.46 -15.36 4.30
C TRP A 177 2.08 -16.74 4.81
N SER A 178 1.54 -16.87 6.02
CA SER A 178 1.17 -18.17 6.59
C SER A 178 -0.10 -18.73 5.95
N THR A 179 -1.11 -17.90 5.73
CA THR A 179 -2.42 -18.30 5.19
C THR A 179 -2.42 -18.43 3.68
N GLY A 180 -1.66 -17.59 2.97
CA GLY A 180 -1.82 -17.41 1.53
C GLY A 180 -3.16 -16.77 1.16
N ASP A 181 -3.85 -16.14 2.12
CA ASP A 181 -5.18 -15.54 1.97
C ASP A 181 -5.31 -14.28 2.83
N ILE A 182 -6.13 -13.33 2.40
CA ILE A 182 -6.51 -12.15 3.19
C ILE A 182 -7.64 -12.45 4.18
N ILE A 183 -8.40 -13.53 3.98
CA ILE A 183 -9.50 -13.89 4.88
C ILE A 183 -8.93 -14.28 6.25
N GLY A 184 -9.40 -13.59 7.29
CA GLY A 184 -8.96 -13.83 8.66
C GLY A 184 -7.70 -13.07 9.06
N THR A 185 -7.10 -12.27 8.18
CA THR A 185 -5.98 -11.39 8.54
C THR A 185 -6.49 -10.06 9.13
N GLY A 186 -5.60 -9.32 9.77
CA GLY A 186 -5.91 -8.01 10.34
C GLY A 186 -6.52 -8.08 11.75
N ALA A 187 -6.73 -9.27 12.33
CA ALA A 187 -7.46 -9.40 13.59
C ALA A 187 -6.61 -8.94 14.78
N GLY A 188 -7.09 -7.94 15.52
CA GLY A 188 -6.27 -7.29 16.55
C GLY A 188 -5.12 -6.46 15.97
N ASP A 189 -5.08 -6.26 14.65
CA ASP A 189 -4.08 -5.43 13.99
C ASP A 189 -4.52 -3.98 13.93
N ARG A 190 -4.74 -3.39 15.11
CA ARG A 190 -4.89 -1.94 15.25
C ARG A 190 -4.19 -1.45 16.51
N GLY A 191 -3.71 -0.23 16.48
CA GLY A 191 -3.06 0.39 17.63
C GLY A 191 -2.30 1.63 17.25
N GLU A 192 -1.38 2.01 18.13
CA GLU A 192 -0.65 3.26 18.03
C GLU A 192 0.81 3.00 18.42
N THR A 193 1.72 3.78 17.85
CA THR A 193 3.13 3.74 18.21
C THR A 193 3.76 5.11 18.05
N ASP A 194 4.77 5.41 18.86
CA ASP A 194 5.55 6.61 18.70
C ASP A 194 6.64 6.39 17.64
N VAL A 195 6.67 7.27 16.65
CA VAL A 195 7.73 7.35 15.65
C VAL A 195 8.42 8.70 15.81
N ASN A 196 9.61 8.68 16.41
CA ASN A 196 10.31 9.88 16.85
C ASN A 196 9.43 10.70 17.83
N SER A 197 8.99 11.90 17.43
CA SER A 197 8.13 12.78 18.21
C SER A 197 6.66 12.76 17.76
N ALA A 198 6.29 11.88 16.83
CA ALA A 198 4.94 11.77 16.29
C ALA A 198 4.27 10.48 16.76
N ARG A 199 3.04 10.60 17.25
CA ARG A 199 2.15 9.45 17.48
C ARG A 199 1.59 9.01 16.13
N VAL A 200 1.73 7.72 15.83
CA VAL A 200 1.29 7.10 14.58
C VAL A 200 0.28 6.00 14.90
N ASP A 201 -0.95 6.21 14.45
CA ASP A 201 -2.00 5.20 14.52
C ASP A 201 -1.89 4.29 13.29
N TRP A 202 -2.07 2.99 13.49
CA TRP A 202 -1.98 1.98 12.44
C TRP A 202 -3.10 0.98 12.59
N ALA A 203 -3.61 0.49 11.46
CA ALA A 203 -4.62 -0.55 11.44
C ALA A 203 -4.58 -1.35 10.13
N PHE A 204 -4.88 -2.65 10.18
CA PHE A 204 -4.91 -3.54 9.02
C PHE A 204 -6.29 -4.18 8.84
N ALA A 205 -6.75 -4.15 7.59
CA ALA A 205 -7.96 -4.82 7.14
C ALA A 205 -7.63 -6.26 6.68
N PRO A 206 -8.60 -7.19 6.58
CA PRO A 206 -10.05 -6.97 6.65
C PRO A 206 -10.69 -7.07 8.04
N ALA A 207 -10.11 -7.79 9.01
CA ALA A 207 -10.83 -8.10 10.25
C ALA A 207 -11.17 -6.85 11.08
N GLU A 208 -10.31 -5.85 11.12
CA GLU A 208 -10.58 -4.56 11.80
C GLU A 208 -11.30 -3.55 10.90
N GLY A 209 -11.74 -3.92 9.69
CA GLY A 209 -12.31 -2.98 8.72
C GLY A 209 -13.47 -2.14 9.27
N ARG A 210 -14.34 -2.72 10.10
CA ARG A 210 -15.44 -1.96 10.77
C ARG A 210 -14.93 -0.99 11.83
N SER A 211 -13.90 -1.38 12.58
CA SER A 211 -13.26 -0.51 13.58
C SER A 211 -12.58 0.67 12.89
N ILE A 212 -11.81 0.39 11.83
CA ILE A 212 -11.16 1.41 10.99
C ILE A 212 -12.18 2.42 10.45
N ASP A 213 -13.31 1.93 9.93
CA ASP A 213 -14.40 2.77 9.43
C ASP A 213 -14.97 3.69 10.52
N ALA A 214 -15.23 3.13 11.70
CA ALA A 214 -15.75 3.86 12.84
C ALA A 214 -14.75 4.92 13.37
N ASP A 215 -13.47 4.57 13.43
CA ASP A 215 -12.39 5.46 13.88
C ASP A 215 -12.25 6.66 12.93
N LEU A 216 -12.23 6.41 11.61
CA LEU A 216 -12.20 7.46 10.59
C LEU A 216 -13.43 8.38 10.67
N ALA A 217 -14.63 7.80 10.81
CA ALA A 217 -15.85 8.59 11.01
C ALA A 217 -15.80 9.40 12.31
N GLY A 218 -15.23 8.84 13.38
CA GLY A 218 -14.99 9.52 14.66
C GLY A 218 -14.09 10.74 14.51
N LEU A 219 -12.96 10.61 13.79
CA LEU A 219 -12.06 11.73 13.50
C LEU A 219 -12.76 12.87 12.76
N VAL A 220 -13.59 12.54 11.75
CA VAL A 220 -14.39 13.54 11.02
C VAL A 220 -15.42 14.22 11.93
N ARG A 221 -16.09 13.47 12.81
CA ARG A 221 -17.05 14.05 13.77
C ARG A 221 -16.38 14.96 14.80
N ALA A 222 -15.18 14.62 15.24
CA ALA A 222 -14.41 15.41 16.19
C ALA A 222 -13.79 16.68 15.58
N ALA A 223 -13.67 16.75 14.25
CA ALA A 223 -13.10 17.91 13.57
C ALA A 223 -13.96 19.16 13.78
N SER A 224 -13.31 20.25 14.22
CA SER A 224 -13.92 21.57 14.44
C SER A 224 -13.34 22.67 13.56
N GLY A 225 -12.12 22.48 13.01
CA GLY A 225 -11.41 23.50 12.23
C GLY A 225 -11.66 23.40 10.72
N ARG A 226 -11.29 22.27 10.11
CA ARG A 226 -11.55 21.93 8.70
C ARG A 226 -11.38 20.44 8.49
N VAL A 227 -12.02 19.90 7.46
CA VAL A 227 -11.80 18.54 6.95
C VAL A 227 -11.29 18.66 5.51
N VAL A 228 -10.19 17.97 5.20
CA VAL A 228 -9.68 17.87 3.83
C VAL A 228 -9.58 16.40 3.46
N ILE A 229 -10.20 16.03 2.33
CA ILE A 229 -10.19 14.66 1.83
C ILE A 229 -9.33 14.58 0.57
N ALA A 230 -8.50 13.56 0.47
CA ALA A 230 -7.97 13.09 -0.80
C ALA A 230 -8.25 11.57 -0.87
N SER A 231 -9.22 11.16 -1.67
CA SER A 231 -9.59 9.75 -1.79
C SER A 231 -9.96 9.42 -3.22
N MET A 232 -9.54 8.25 -3.74
CA MET A 232 -10.03 7.77 -5.04
C MET A 232 -11.56 7.62 -5.00
N VAL A 233 -12.06 6.94 -3.96
CA VAL A 233 -13.49 6.67 -3.78
C VAL A 233 -13.83 6.65 -2.29
N ILE A 234 -15.04 7.06 -1.94
CA ILE A 234 -15.56 7.01 -0.57
C ILE A 234 -16.86 6.22 -0.59
N THR A 235 -16.77 4.93 -0.23
CA THR A 235 -17.93 4.03 -0.18
C THR A 235 -18.44 3.81 1.26
N SER A 236 -17.73 4.35 2.24
CA SER A 236 -18.13 4.26 3.64
C SER A 236 -19.32 5.15 3.94
N HIS A 237 -20.45 4.53 4.27
CA HIS A 237 -21.64 5.24 4.75
C HIS A 237 -21.35 5.98 6.06
N GLY A 238 -20.54 5.40 6.96
CA GLY A 238 -20.19 6.00 8.24
C GLY A 238 -19.40 7.28 8.08
N VAL A 239 -18.39 7.27 7.19
CA VAL A 239 -17.57 8.44 6.87
C VAL A 239 -18.38 9.47 6.09
N LEU A 240 -19.17 9.06 5.09
CA LEU A 240 -20.04 9.99 4.34
C LEU A 240 -21.05 10.70 5.25
N ALA A 241 -21.68 9.99 6.19
CA ALA A 241 -22.56 10.59 7.18
C ALA A 241 -21.81 11.57 8.09
N ALA A 242 -20.63 11.20 8.58
CA ALA A 242 -19.80 12.08 9.41
C ALA A 242 -19.39 13.37 8.67
N LEU A 243 -19.10 13.28 7.37
CA LEU A 243 -18.78 14.42 6.52
C LEU A 243 -20.00 15.33 6.34
N ALA A 244 -21.18 14.76 6.08
CA ALA A 244 -22.43 15.52 6.01
C ALA A 244 -22.71 16.26 7.34
N ASP A 245 -22.52 15.58 8.47
CA ASP A 245 -22.64 16.20 9.80
C ASP A 245 -21.64 17.33 9.99
N ALA A 246 -20.39 17.18 9.53
CA ALA A 246 -19.37 18.22 9.63
C ALA A 246 -19.78 19.48 8.84
N VAL A 247 -20.30 19.30 7.61
CA VAL A 247 -20.84 20.40 6.80
C VAL A 247 -22.03 21.07 7.50
N ALA A 248 -22.95 20.28 8.08
CA ALA A 248 -24.10 20.82 8.82
C ALA A 248 -23.69 21.63 10.07
N ARG A 249 -22.58 21.27 10.71
CA ARG A 249 -21.97 22.04 11.81
C ARG A 249 -21.19 23.28 11.34
N GLY A 250 -21.09 23.53 10.04
CA GLY A 250 -20.33 24.65 9.47
C GLY A 250 -18.82 24.42 9.43
N VAL A 251 -18.34 23.18 9.57
CA VAL A 251 -16.92 22.85 9.43
C VAL A 251 -16.55 22.88 7.94
N PRO A 252 -15.59 23.70 7.51
CA PRO A 252 -15.15 23.74 6.13
C PRO A 252 -14.68 22.36 5.64
N LEU A 253 -15.31 21.87 4.58
CA LEU A 253 -14.93 20.65 3.89
C LEU A 253 -14.37 21.00 2.51
N GLY A 254 -13.19 20.48 2.19
CA GLY A 254 -12.59 20.56 0.86
C GLY A 254 -11.84 19.28 0.50
N GLY A 255 -11.32 19.18 -0.71
CA GLY A 255 -10.58 17.99 -1.10
C GLY A 255 -10.61 17.67 -2.58
N ILE A 256 -10.12 16.48 -2.89
CA ILE A 256 -10.14 15.87 -4.22
C ILE A 256 -10.66 14.44 -4.13
N TYR A 257 -11.36 14.03 -5.18
CA TYR A 257 -11.70 12.63 -5.40
C TYR A 257 -11.67 12.30 -6.89
N ASP A 258 -11.62 11.00 -7.22
CA ASP A 258 -11.70 10.57 -8.61
C ASP A 258 -13.16 10.64 -9.08
N GLY A 259 -13.44 11.52 -10.04
CA GLY A 259 -14.79 11.75 -10.55
C GLY A 259 -15.39 10.51 -11.22
N GLY A 260 -14.57 9.67 -11.86
CA GLY A 260 -15.02 8.44 -12.50
C GLY A 260 -15.44 7.40 -11.47
N GLU A 261 -14.63 7.19 -10.44
CA GLU A 261 -14.90 6.22 -9.37
C GLU A 261 -16.04 6.65 -8.43
N MET A 262 -16.20 7.96 -8.19
CA MET A 262 -17.31 8.48 -7.38
C MET A 262 -18.64 8.57 -8.14
N SER A 263 -18.64 8.64 -9.48
CA SER A 263 -19.87 8.82 -10.27
C SER A 263 -20.97 7.78 -9.96
N PRO A 264 -20.68 6.47 -9.85
CA PRO A 264 -21.70 5.47 -9.50
C PRO A 264 -22.23 5.65 -8.07
N ILE A 265 -21.40 6.11 -7.14
CA ILE A 265 -21.79 6.30 -5.73
C ILE A 265 -22.71 7.52 -5.57
N LEU A 266 -22.50 8.57 -6.37
CA LEU A 266 -23.33 9.78 -6.35
C LEU A 266 -24.69 9.62 -7.06
N ALA A 267 -24.87 8.53 -7.81
CA ALA A 267 -26.10 8.25 -8.54
C ALA A 267 -27.13 7.43 -7.74
N GLU A 268 -26.74 6.94 -6.55
CA GLU A 268 -27.60 6.26 -5.57
C GLU A 268 -28.14 7.24 -4.52
#